data_AF-A0A8J6Q1Z9-F1
#
_entry.id   AF-A0A8J6Q1Z9-F1
#
_cell.length_a   1.000
_cell.length_b   1.000
_cell.length_c   1.000
_cell.angle_alpha   90.00
_cell.angle_beta   90.00
_cell.angle_gamma   90.00
#
_symmetry.space_group_name_H-M   'P 1'
#
loop_
_entity.id
_entity.type
_entity.pdbx_description
1 polymer ?
#
loop_
_entity_poly.entity_id
_entity_poly.type
_entity_poly.pdbx_seq_one_letter_code
_entity_poly.pdbx_strand_id
1 'polypeptide(L)'
;MIKRAIAIFFTTLFLALITAPSVIIVLDDSIDTSVFYSMTEEEENGKSKSLDSPFSLQTHDALTNFSISDLQFFSYRFKTYSKPHLNLVFPPPEKSIS
;
A
#
# COMPACT_ATOMS: atom_id res chain seq x y z
N MET A 1 -12.45 -30.37 -17.22
CA MET A 1 -12.39 -30.76 -15.79
C MET A 1 -11.24 -30.07 -15.04
N ILE A 2 -10.00 -30.08 -15.58
CA ILE A 2 -8.81 -29.46 -14.93
C ILE A 2 -9.01 -28.00 -14.50
N LYS A 3 -9.61 -27.16 -15.35
CA LYS A 3 -9.84 -25.72 -15.07
C LYS A 3 -10.73 -25.50 -13.83
N ARG A 4 -11.74 -26.36 -13.62
CA ARG A 4 -12.63 -26.29 -12.45
C ARG A 4 -11.91 -26.79 -11.19
N ALA A 5 -11.10 -27.84 -11.31
CA ALA A 5 -10.30 -28.35 -10.19
C ALA A 5 -9.27 -27.32 -9.71
N ILE A 6 -8.60 -26.63 -10.64
CA ILE A 6 -7.66 -25.55 -10.32
C ILE A 6 -8.40 -24.39 -9.63
N ALA A 7 -9.56 -23.98 -10.14
CA ALA A 7 -10.37 -22.94 -9.52
C ALA A 7 -10.79 -23.33 -8.09
N ILE A 8 -11.32 -24.54 -7.89
CA ILE A 8 -11.70 -25.05 -6.57
C ILE A 8 -10.49 -25.03 -5.63
N PHE A 9 -9.35 -25.58 -6.07
CA PHE A 9 -8.13 -25.62 -5.28
C PHE A 9 -7.70 -24.23 -4.79
N PHE A 10 -7.59 -23.25 -5.70
CA PHE A 10 -7.20 -21.89 -5.31
C PHE A 10 -8.24 -21.23 -4.42
N THR A 11 -9.53 -21.41 -4.67
CA THR A 11 -10.57 -20.87 -3.79
C THR A 11 -10.51 -21.47 -2.38
N THR A 12 -10.28 -22.78 -2.25
CA THR A 12 -10.13 -23.42 -0.94
C THR A 12 -8.84 -23.01 -0.25
N LEU A 13 -7.75 -22.83 -1.00
CA LEU A 13 -6.46 -22.38 -0.47
C LEU A 13 -6.57 -20.96 0.11
N PHE A 14 -7.16 -20.04 -0.64
CA PHE A 14 -7.35 -18.67 -0.18
C PHE A 14 -8.33 -18.59 1.00
N LEU A 15 -9.41 -19.38 0.97
CA LEU A 15 -10.34 -19.45 2.08
C LEU A 15 -9.65 -19.94 3.36
N ALA A 16 -8.85 -21.00 3.27
CA ALA A 16 -8.08 -21.51 4.40
C ALA A 16 -7.06 -20.49 4.92
N LEU A 17 -6.34 -19.80 4.03
CA LEU A 17 -5.34 -18.81 4.41
C LEU A 17 -5.95 -17.62 5.18
N ILE A 18 -7.09 -17.09 4.70
CA ILE A 18 -7.76 -15.95 5.32
C ILE A 18 -8.41 -16.34 6.67
N THR A 19 -8.95 -17.56 6.76
CA THR A 19 -9.66 -18.01 7.98
C THR A 19 -8.73 -18.60 9.04
N ALA A 20 -7.49 -18.97 8.69
CA ALA A 20 -6.52 -19.58 9.60
C ALA A 20 -6.35 -18.85 10.95
N PRO A 21 -6.00 -17.54 11.01
CA PRO A 21 -5.84 -16.86 12.30
C PRO A 21 -7.13 -16.83 13.10
N SER A 22 -8.29 -16.65 12.45
CA SER A 22 -9.59 -16.65 13.14
C SER A 22 -9.95 -18.01 13.74
N VAL A 23 -9.68 -19.11 13.04
CA VAL A 23 -9.95 -20.46 13.56
C VAL A 23 -9.01 -20.80 14.72
N ILE A 24 -7.73 -20.41 14.64
CA ILE A 24 -6.74 -20.65 15.69
C ILE A 24 -7.16 -19.95 16.99
N ILE A 25 -7.54 -18.67 16.94
CA ILE A 25 -8.01 -17.90 18.11
C ILE A 25 -9.24 -18.53 18.76
N VAL A 26 -10.18 -19.06 17.97
CA VAL A 26 -11.39 -19.70 18.50
C VAL A 26 -11.09 -21.03 19.21
N LEU A 27 -10.08 -21.76 18.76
CA LEU A 27 -9.70 -23.04 19.35
C LEU A 27 -8.85 -22.86 20.62
N ASP A 28 -7.93 -21.91 20.62
CA ASP A 28 -7.04 -21.65 21.73
C ASP A 28 -6.54 -20.20 21.74
N ASP A 29 -7.00 -19.43 22.73
CA ASP A 29 -6.65 -18.02 22.94
C ASP A 29 -5.21 -17.83 23.48
N SER A 30 -4.53 -18.93 23.84
CA SER A 30 -3.12 -18.88 24.26
C SER A 30 -2.15 -18.80 23.07
N ILE A 31 -2.60 -19.10 21.85
CA ILE A 31 -1.72 -19.20 20.70
C ILE A 31 -1.46 -17.82 20.12
N ASP A 32 -0.19 -17.47 19.95
CA ASP A 32 0.21 -16.21 19.33
C ASP A 32 -0.06 -16.21 17.83
N THR A 33 -1.03 -15.41 17.39
CA THR A 33 -1.36 -15.18 15.97
C THR A 33 -0.75 -13.90 15.40
N SER A 34 0.08 -13.16 16.15
CA SER A 34 0.70 -11.89 15.70
C SER A 34 1.51 -12.04 14.42
N VAL A 35 2.08 -13.22 14.16
CA VAL A 35 2.82 -13.53 12.93
C VAL A 35 1.94 -13.42 11.69
N PHE A 36 0.68 -13.89 11.74
CA PHE A 36 -0.23 -13.80 10.60
C PHE A 36 -0.60 -12.35 10.26
N TYR A 37 -0.73 -11.49 11.28
CA TYR A 37 -1.03 -10.07 11.11
C TYR A 37 0.20 -9.26 10.67
N SER A 38 1.37 -9.52 11.25
CA SER A 38 2.63 -8.85 10.86
C SER A 38 3.08 -9.18 9.45
N MET A 39 2.76 -10.36 8.92
CA MET A 39 2.98 -10.70 7.50
C MET A 39 2.14 -9.84 6.54
N THR A 40 1.01 -9.30 6.99
CA THR A 40 0.17 -8.41 6.17
C THR A 40 0.50 -6.92 6.36
N GLU A 41 1.31 -6.60 7.37
CA GLU A 41 1.75 -5.25 7.70
C GLU A 41 3.08 -4.92 6.98
N GLU A 42 3.05 -4.89 5.65
CA GLU A 42 4.24 -4.57 4.84
C GLU A 42 4.51 -3.05 4.76
N GLU A 43 3.57 -2.20 5.17
CA GLU A 43 3.68 -0.74 5.06
C GLU A 43 4.37 -0.04 6.25
N GLU A 44 4.50 -0.67 7.43
CA GLU A 44 5.07 -0.03 8.63
C GLU A 44 6.60 -0.15 8.75
N ASN A 45 7.25 -1.10 8.05
CA ASN A 45 8.71 -1.21 8.05
C ASN A 45 9.39 -0.15 7.17
N GLY A 46 9.19 1.12 7.52
CA GLY A 46 10.06 2.24 7.21
C GLY A 46 11.43 2.12 7.87
N LYS A 47 12.07 0.94 7.78
CA LYS A 47 13.52 0.82 7.95
C LYS A 47 14.15 1.53 6.77
N SER A 48 14.45 2.80 7.00
CA SER A 48 15.51 3.59 6.39
C SER A 48 16.40 2.74 5.47
N LYS A 49 16.06 2.69 4.18
CA LYS A 49 17.04 2.40 3.14
C LYS A 49 18.06 3.52 3.23
N SER A 50 19.10 3.31 4.02
CA SER A 50 20.26 4.17 4.06
C SER A 50 20.91 4.13 2.69
N LEU A 51 20.50 5.08 1.86
CA LEU A 51 21.39 5.92 1.07
C LEU A 51 22.35 5.19 0.11
N ASP A 52 21.79 4.44 -0.84
CA ASP A 52 22.48 4.18 -2.09
C ASP A 52 21.79 4.99 -3.20
N SER A 53 22.43 6.12 -3.52
CA SER A 53 22.43 6.84 -4.81
C SER A 53 21.10 6.99 -5.58
N PRO A 54 20.69 8.21 -5.98
CA PRO A 54 19.51 8.43 -6.84
C PRO A 54 19.61 7.82 -8.25
N PHE A 55 20.61 6.97 -8.53
CA PHE A 55 20.87 6.31 -9.80
C PHE A 55 21.07 4.78 -9.73
N SER A 56 20.64 4.10 -8.66
CA SER A 56 20.66 2.62 -8.67
C SER A 56 19.43 2.05 -9.39
N LEU A 57 19.52 1.99 -10.72
CA LEU A 57 18.56 1.29 -11.57
C LEU A 57 18.91 -0.21 -11.54
N GLN A 58 18.56 -0.91 -10.45
CA GLN A 58 18.58 -2.37 -10.44
C GLN A 58 17.24 -2.88 -10.96
N THR A 59 17.15 -3.00 -12.28
CA THR A 59 16.10 -3.77 -12.96
C THR A 59 16.29 -5.24 -12.61
N HIS A 60 15.55 -5.74 -11.62
CA HIS A 60 15.24 -7.16 -11.58
C HIS A 60 14.25 -7.46 -12.70
N ASP A 61 14.77 -8.07 -13.76
CA ASP A 61 14.05 -8.54 -14.94
C ASP A 61 12.90 -9.49 -14.56
N ALA A 62 11.69 -8.95 -14.47
CA ALA A 62 10.44 -9.74 -14.52
C ALA A 62 9.27 -8.98 -15.18
N LEU A 63 9.53 -7.85 -15.84
CA LEU A 63 8.49 -6.96 -16.39
C LEU A 63 8.72 -6.60 -17.87
N THR A 64 9.28 -7.52 -18.66
CA THR A 64 9.61 -7.26 -20.08
C THR A 64 8.41 -7.35 -21.04
N ASN A 65 7.17 -7.47 -20.56
CA ASN A 65 6.00 -7.58 -21.44
C ASN A 65 4.89 -6.55 -21.10
N PHE A 66 5.26 -5.30 -20.86
CA PHE A 66 4.28 -4.22 -20.94
C PHE A 66 4.57 -3.36 -22.17
N SER A 67 3.82 -3.62 -23.26
CA SER A 67 3.75 -2.68 -24.38
C SER A 67 2.95 -1.47 -23.91
N ILE A 68 3.65 -0.42 -23.47
CA ILE A 68 3.04 0.88 -23.24
C ILE A 68 2.77 1.48 -24.63
N SER A 69 1.60 1.23 -25.18
CA SER A 69 1.13 1.99 -26.34
C SER A 69 0.97 3.45 -25.92
N ASP A 70 1.78 4.32 -26.53
CA ASP A 70 1.77 5.78 -26.48
C ASP A 70 1.58 6.41 -25.09
N LEU A 71 2.68 6.48 -24.34
CA LEU A 71 2.87 7.45 -23.27
C LEU A 71 2.65 8.86 -23.85
N GLN A 72 1.43 9.38 -23.74
CA GLN A 72 1.16 10.79 -23.94
C GLN A 72 2.03 11.57 -22.96
N PHE A 73 2.97 12.36 -23.49
CA PHE A 73 3.85 13.22 -22.71
C PHE A 73 3.01 14.19 -21.87
N PHE A 74 2.84 13.90 -20.58
CA PHE A 74 2.38 14.89 -19.61
C PHE A 74 3.49 15.93 -19.45
N SER A 75 3.41 17.02 -20.20
CA SER A 75 4.27 18.17 -19.99
C SER A 75 3.88 18.86 -18.68
N TYR A 76 4.76 18.76 -17.69
CA TYR A 76 4.62 19.49 -16.43
C TYR A 76 4.75 20.99 -16.72
N ARG A 77 3.64 21.72 -16.64
CA ARG A 77 3.61 23.18 -16.76
C ARG A 77 3.52 23.79 -15.37
N PHE A 78 4.59 24.45 -14.94
CA PHE A 78 4.60 25.24 -13.71
C PHE A 78 3.46 26.26 -13.78
N LYS A 79 2.50 26.16 -12.87
CA LYS A 79 1.38 27.10 -12.84
C LYS A 79 1.86 28.38 -12.16
N THR A 80 2.12 29.42 -12.96
CA THR A 80 2.29 30.80 -12.50
C THR A 80 0.96 31.27 -11.92
N TYR A 81 0.70 30.96 -10.66
CA TYR A 81 -0.48 31.47 -9.97
C TYR A 81 -0.19 32.85 -9.40
N SER A 82 -1.06 33.81 -9.67
CA SER A 82 -1.06 35.07 -8.94
C SER A 82 -1.32 34.80 -7.46
N LYS A 83 -0.58 35.48 -6.58
CA LYS A 83 -0.73 35.34 -5.13
C LYS A 83 -2.21 35.51 -4.77
N PRO A 84 -2.85 34.55 -4.08
CA PRO A 84 -4.18 34.78 -3.57
C PRO A 84 -4.12 35.97 -2.61
N HIS A 85 -4.94 36.99 -2.85
CA HIS A 85 -5.11 38.10 -1.91
C HIS A 85 -5.84 37.54 -0.69
N LEU A 86 -5.05 36.93 0.21
CA LEU A 86 -5.53 36.38 1.47
C LEU A 86 -5.81 37.56 2.42
N ASN A 87 -6.89 38.30 2.17
CA ASN A 87 -7.49 39.14 3.18
C ASN A 87 -8.16 38.19 4.17
N LEU A 88 -7.39 37.75 5.17
CA LEU A 88 -7.90 37.11 6.38
C LEU A 88 -8.77 38.15 7.11
N VAL A 89 -10.01 38.32 6.68
CA VAL A 89 -11.01 39.18 7.35
C VAL A 89 -11.50 38.57 8.67
N PHE A 90 -11.06 37.36 9.00
CA PHE A 90 -11.50 36.66 10.19
C PHE A 90 -10.30 36.41 11.12
N PRO A 91 -10.34 36.92 12.36
CA PRO A 91 -9.35 36.57 13.35
C PRO A 91 -9.46 35.05 13.66
N PRO A 92 -8.34 34.41 14.03
CA PRO A 92 -8.37 33.02 14.46
C PRO A 92 -9.27 32.84 15.70
N PRO A 93 -9.98 31.71 15.84
CA PRO A 93 -10.88 31.47 16.95
C PRO A 93 -10.13 31.41 18.29
N GLU A 94 -10.70 32.04 19.31
CA GLU A 94 -10.15 32.01 20.66
C GLU A 94 -10.24 30.60 21.26
N LYS A 95 -9.13 30.17 21.85
CA LYS A 95 -9.05 28.90 22.58
C LYS A 95 -9.65 29.11 23.97
N SER A 96 -10.91 28.69 24.18
CA SER A 96 -11.48 28.56 25.52
C SER A 96 -10.82 27.36 26.23
N ILE A 97 -9.87 27.65 27.12
CA ILE A 97 -9.35 26.65 28.06
C ILE A 97 -10.10 26.88 29.38
N SER A 98 -10.99 25.96 29.72
CA SER A 98 -11.55 25.80 31.07
C SER A 98 -10.72 24.80 31.85
#